data_AF-B8B340-F1
#
_entry.id   AF-B8B340-F1
#
_cell.length_a   1.000
_cell.length_b   1.000
_cell.length_c   1.000
_cell.angle_alpha   90.00
_cell.angle_beta   90.00
_cell.angle_gamma   90.00
#
_symmetry.space_group_name_H-M   'P 1'
#
loop_
_entity.id
_entity.type
_entity.pdbx_description
1 polymer ?
#
loop_
_entity_poly.entity_id
_entity_poly.type
_entity_poly.pdbx_seq_one_letter_code
_entity_poly.pdbx_strand_id
1 'polypeptide(L)' 'MSAAGDGVAAGEGDVDVEELEMMKMMGIPISFDSTKGKHVSDADVSGVRIVTKRQLRQYMNRRGGFNRPLPPEHNR' A
#
# COMPACT_ATOMS: atom_id res chain seq x y z
N MET A 1 29.64 10.18 -45.49
CA MET A 1 28.46 10.94 -45.97
C MET A 1 27.43 9.93 -46.45
N SER A 2 26.18 10.09 -46.01
CA SER A 2 24.95 9.55 -46.61
C SER A 2 24.78 8.02 -46.56
N ALA A 3 24.11 7.42 -45.58
CA ALA A 3 22.69 7.49 -45.21
C ALA A 3 21.73 6.71 -46.13
N ALA A 4 20.90 5.92 -45.43
CA ALA A 4 19.52 5.52 -45.71
C ALA A 4 19.26 4.27 -46.56
N GLY A 5 18.59 3.31 -45.91
CA GLY A 5 17.87 2.22 -46.56
C GLY A 5 17.55 1.01 -45.66
N ASP A 6 17.37 1.19 -44.35
CA ASP A 6 16.93 0.10 -43.47
C ASP A 6 15.41 -0.06 -43.64
N GLY A 7 15.03 -0.97 -44.55
CA GLY A 7 13.66 -1.37 -44.76
C GLY A 7 13.20 -2.22 -43.59
N VAL A 8 12.47 -1.61 -42.65
CA VAL A 8 11.79 -2.30 -41.55
C VAL A 8 10.79 -3.28 -42.17
N ALA A 9 11.17 -4.56 -42.18
CA ALA A 9 10.30 -5.66 -42.50
C ALA A 9 9.21 -5.75 -41.44
N ALA A 10 7.97 -5.79 -41.90
CA ALA A 10 6.79 -6.06 -41.11
C ALA A 10 6.99 -7.36 -40.30
N GLY A 11 7.00 -7.23 -38.98
CA GLY A 11 6.92 -8.33 -38.03
C GLY A 11 5.58 -8.29 -37.32
N GLU A 12 4.50 -8.38 -38.09
CA GLU A 12 3.17 -8.69 -37.57
C GLU A 12 3.16 -10.20 -37.28
N GLY A 13 3.70 -10.56 -36.12
CA GLY A 13 3.70 -11.93 -35.64
C GLY A 13 2.32 -12.25 -35.10
N ASP A 14 1.47 -12.84 -35.94
CA ASP A 14 0.37 -13.69 -35.50
C ASP A 14 0.95 -14.67 -34.47
N VAL A 15 0.74 -14.39 -33.18
CA VAL A 15 0.97 -15.39 -32.12
C VAL A 15 0.01 -16.53 -32.42
N ASP A 16 0.55 -17.65 -32.89
CA ASP A 16 -0.22 -18.83 -33.23
C ASP A 16 -1.15 -19.18 -32.06
N VAL A 17 -2.41 -19.50 -32.36
CA VAL A 17 -3.42 -19.83 -31.35
C VAL A 17 -2.93 -20.95 -30.42
N GLU A 18 -2.12 -21.87 -30.95
CA GLU A 18 -1.47 -22.96 -30.24
C GLU A 18 -0.38 -22.49 -29.27
N GLU A 19 0.38 -21.44 -29.59
CA GLU A 19 1.35 -20.82 -28.67
C GLU A 19 0.64 -20.10 -27.52
N LEU A 20 -0.46 -19.42 -27.83
CA LEU A 20 -1.36 -18.76 -26.87
C LEU A 20 -2.03 -19.78 -25.91
N GLU A 21 -2.39 -20.95 -26.41
CA GLU A 21 -2.90 -22.07 -25.63
C GLU A 21 -1.80 -22.71 -24.77
N MET A 22 -0.56 -22.84 -25.30
CA MET A 22 0.59 -23.32 -24.53
C MET A 22 0.99 -22.37 -23.40
N MET A 23 0.95 -21.04 -23.62
CA MET A 23 1.21 -20.04 -22.58
C MET A 23 0.14 -20.07 -21.47
N LYS A 24 -1.13 -20.30 -21.84
CA LYS A 24 -2.22 -20.55 -20.87
C LYS A 24 -1.99 -21.84 -20.08
N MET A 25 -1.58 -22.93 -20.74
CA MET A 25 -1.29 -24.21 -20.08
C MET A 25 -0.08 -24.14 -19.13
N MET A 26 0.92 -23.32 -19.47
CA MET A 26 2.11 -23.10 -18.63
C MET A 26 1.89 -22.01 -17.56
N GLY A 27 0.67 -21.47 -17.45
CA GLY A 27 0.30 -20.49 -16.43
C GLY A 27 0.98 -19.12 -16.57
N ILE A 28 1.52 -18.82 -17.75
CA ILE A 28 2.16 -17.54 -18.05
C ILE A 28 1.04 -16.57 -18.48
N PRO A 29 0.72 -15.54 -17.68
CA PRO A 29 -0.36 -14.64 -18.00
C PRO A 29 0.01 -13.77 -19.21
N ILE A 30 -0.86 -13.76 -20.22
CA ILE A 30 -0.75 -12.95 -21.46
C ILE A 30 -0.79 -11.43 -21.16
N SER A 31 -1.27 -11.05 -19.98
CA SER A 31 -1.35 -9.66 -19.53
C SER A 31 -0.98 -9.55 -18.04
N PHE A 32 -0.23 -8.52 -17.68
CA PHE A 32 0.14 -8.21 -16.30
C PHE A 32 -0.76 -7.10 -15.76
N ASP A 33 -1.81 -7.49 -15.04
CA ASP A 33 -2.69 -6.53 -14.39
C ASP A 33 -2.05 -5.95 -13.12
N SER A 34 -2.05 -4.62 -13.00
CA SER A 34 -1.54 -3.95 -11.80
C SER A 34 -2.63 -3.81 -10.73
N THR A 35 -2.29 -4.10 -9.48
CA THR A 35 -3.12 -3.85 -8.29
C THR A 35 -2.91 -2.43 -7.72
N LYS A 36 -2.09 -1.58 -8.35
CA LYS A 36 -1.85 -0.20 -7.92
C LYS A 36 -3.16 0.59 -7.89
N GLY A 37 -3.57 1.04 -6.70
CA GLY A 37 -4.78 1.84 -6.49
C GLY A 37 -6.09 1.05 -6.50
N LYS A 38 -6.05 -0.28 -6.63
CA LYS A 38 -7.21 -1.16 -6.49
C LYS A 38 -7.22 -1.76 -5.08
N HIS A 39 -8.39 -1.82 -4.47
CA HIS A 39 -8.56 -2.53 -3.21
C HIS A 39 -8.51 -4.05 -3.47
N VAL A 40 -7.62 -4.74 -2.77
CA VAL A 40 -7.46 -6.19 -2.85
C VAL A 40 -8.08 -6.77 -1.58
N SER A 41 -9.13 -7.56 -1.73
CA SER A 41 -9.74 -8.27 -0.59
C SER A 41 -8.66 -9.07 0.15
N ASP A 42 -8.74 -9.09 1.49
CA ASP A 42 -7.80 -9.73 2.40
C ASP A 42 -6.45 -9.01 2.62
N ALA A 43 -6.19 -7.89 1.93
CA ALA A 43 -4.99 -7.06 2.14
C ALA A 43 -5.17 -5.93 3.18
N ASP A 44 -6.32 -5.86 3.86
CA ASP A 44 -6.68 -4.76 4.78
C ASP A 44 -6.26 -4.98 6.23
N VAL A 45 -5.42 -5.98 6.48
CA VAL A 45 -4.95 -6.28 7.83
C VAL A 45 -3.92 -5.23 8.25
N SER A 46 -4.34 -4.32 9.12
CA SER A 46 -3.48 -3.31 9.73
C SER A 46 -3.71 -3.25 11.24
N GLY A 47 -2.66 -2.95 12.00
CA GLY A 47 -2.72 -2.86 13.45
C GLY A 47 -1.72 -1.86 14.00
N VAL A 48 -2.15 -1.00 14.92
CA VAL A 48 -1.30 -0.03 15.61
C VAL A 48 -1.29 -0.33 17.10
N ARG A 49 -0.10 -0.52 17.68
CA ARG A 49 0.06 -0.68 19.14
C ARG A 49 0.23 0.68 19.80
N ILE A 50 -0.86 1.22 20.32
CA ILE A 50 -0.84 2.48 21.08
C ILE A 50 -0.51 2.17 22.53
N VAL A 51 0.69 2.56 22.97
CA VAL A 51 1.10 2.45 24.38
C VAL A 51 0.95 3.82 25.02
N THR A 52 -0.13 4.04 25.76
CA THR A 52 -0.34 5.29 26.48
C THR A 52 0.44 5.31 27.79
N LYS A 53 1.09 6.43 28.10
CA LYS A 53 1.71 6.63 29.41
C LYS A 53 0.77 7.40 30.32
N ARG A 54 0.55 6.89 31.53
CA ARG A 54 -0.26 7.58 32.54
C ARG A 54 0.45 8.86 32.99
N GLN A 55 -0.21 10.01 32.85
CA GLN A 55 0.31 11.27 33.37
C GLN A 55 0.05 11.40 34.87
N LEU A 56 1.04 11.91 35.61
CA LEU A 56 0.91 12.16 37.05
C LEU A 56 0.02 13.38 37.29
N ARG A 57 -0.76 13.33 38.37
CA ARG A 57 -1.62 14.44 38.78
C ARG A 57 -1.01 15.14 39.98
N GLN A 58 -0.79 16.44 39.86
CA GLN A 58 -0.42 17.26 41.00
C GLN A 58 -1.64 17.42 41.90
N TYR A 59 -1.50 17.06 43.18
CA TYR A 59 -2.56 17.15 44.20
C TYR A 59 -2.30 18.32 45.17
N MET A 60 -1.07 18.43 45.69
CA MET A 60 -0.69 19.46 46.63
C MET A 60 -0.20 20.75 45.94
N ASN A 61 -0.37 21.89 46.63
CA ASN A 61 0.10 23.22 46.24
C ASN A 61 -0.34 23.67 44.83
N ARG A 62 -1.56 23.30 44.45
CA ARG A 62 -2.18 23.73 43.20
C ARG A 62 -2.78 25.12 43.35
N ARG A 63 -2.69 25.95 42.31
CA ARG A 63 -3.42 27.23 42.26
C ARG A 63 -4.94 26.97 42.24
N GLY A 64 -5.66 27.53 43.21
CA GLY A 64 -7.11 27.38 43.36
C GLY A 64 -7.56 26.46 44.51
N GLY A 65 -6.64 25.98 45.34
CA GLY A 65 -6.97 25.25 46.56
C GLY A 65 -7.36 23.79 46.36
N PHE A 66 -7.54 23.09 47.48
CA PHE A 66 -7.75 21.64 47.55
C PHE A 66 -9.09 21.18 46.95
N ASN A 67 -10.13 22.01 47.04
CA ASN A 67 -11.49 21.69 46.57
C ASN A 67 -11.69 21.83 45.06
N ARG A 68 -10.67 22.30 44.31
CA ARG A 68 -10.74 22.37 42.85
C ARG A 68 -10.53 20.97 42.25
N PRO A 69 -11.35 20.52 41.28
CA PRO A 69 -11.16 19.21 40.65
C PRO A 69 -9.74 19.08 40.08
N LEU A 70 -9.12 17.91 40.28
CA LEU A 70 -7.82 17.60 39.71
C LEU A 70 -7.93 17.56 38.18
N PRO A 71 -6.87 17.96 37.44
CA PRO A 71 -6.88 17.85 35.99
C PRO A 71 -7.20 16.42 35.56
N PRO A 72 -7.92 16.23 34.45
CA PRO A 72 -8.32 14.91 33.98
C PRO A 72 -7.09 14.06 33.68
N GLU A 73 -7.20 12.76 33.94
CA GLU A 73 -6.14 11.82 33.58
C GLU A 73 -6.02 11.76 32.07
N HIS A 74 -4.89 12.25 31.55
CA HIS A 74 -4.58 12.16 30.13
C HIS A 74 -3.65 10.97 29.91
N ASN A 75 -4.12 10.02 29.10
CA ASN A 75 -3.36 8.89 28.62
C ASN A 75 -3.03 9.19 27.15
N ARG A 76 -1.84 9.76 26.90
CA ARG A 76 -1.33 10.02 25.56
C ARG A 76 -0.33 8.94 25.17
#